data_AF-A0A968MAR5-F1
#
_entry.id   AF-A0A968MAR5-F1
#
_cell.length_a   1.000
_cell.length_b   1.000
_cell.length_c   1.000
_cell.angle_alpha   90.00
_cell.angle_beta   90.00
_cell.angle_gamma   90.00
#
_symmetry.space_group_name_H-M   'P 1'
#
loop_
_entity.id
_entity.type
_entity.pdbx_description
1 polymer ?
#
loop_
_entity_poly.entity_id
_entity_poly.type
_entity_poly.pdbx_seq_one_letter_code
_entity_poly.pdbx_strand_id
1 'polypeptide(L)'
;MNIILDTHIFLWYITGSTSLTDNQASMIRDWNNDVYLSVASVWEIIVKNQLGKLPLPEPPEEFIPKQRLLHQISSLSLEEGSVAQLAQLQSIHKDPFDRIIICQAIHKDLTILTVDSIFRLYPVKIIS
;
A
#
# COMPACT_ATOMS: atom_id res chain seq x y z
N MET A 1 -2.07 4.98 -14.96
CA MET A 1 -2.52 5.82 -13.82
C MET A 1 -1.56 5.67 -12.65
N ASN A 2 -1.63 6.55 -11.64
CA ASN A 2 -0.80 6.42 -10.43
C ASN A 2 -1.55 5.64 -9.34
N ILE A 3 -1.04 4.46 -8.98
CA ILE A 3 -1.69 3.54 -8.04
C ILE A 3 -0.82 3.37 -6.80
N ILE A 4 -1.39 3.58 -5.61
CA ILE A 4 -0.76 3.19 -4.35
C ILE A 4 -1.41 1.90 -3.84
N LEU A 5 -0.58 0.90 -3.53
CA LEU A 5 -1.05 -0.37 -3.01
C LEU A 5 -1.30 -0.27 -1.51
N ASP A 6 -2.40 -0.84 -1.07
CA ASP A 6 -2.56 -1.27 0.31
C ASP A 6 -1.52 -2.37 0.63
N THR A 7 -1.10 -2.44 1.89
CA THR A 7 -0.13 -3.42 2.39
C THR A 7 -0.57 -4.86 2.09
N HIS A 8 -1.85 -5.18 2.29
CA HIS A 8 -2.33 -6.55 2.06
C HIS A 8 -2.39 -6.90 0.57
N ILE A 9 -2.72 -5.94 -0.30
CA ILE A 9 -2.71 -6.12 -1.76
C ILE A 9 -1.30 -6.46 -2.24
N PHE A 10 -0.29 -5.72 -1.76
CA PHE A 10 1.10 -6.01 -2.08
C PHE A 10 1.50 -7.42 -1.64
N LEU A 11 1.20 -7.81 -0.39
CA LEU A 11 1.51 -9.13 0.13
C LEU A 11 0.82 -10.25 -0.66
N TRP A 12 -0.46 -10.09 -1.01
CA TRP A 12 -1.18 -11.06 -1.82
C TRP A 12 -0.61 -11.20 -3.22
N TYR A 13 -0.23 -10.09 -3.84
CA TYR A 13 0.36 -10.09 -5.17
C TYR A 13 1.68 -10.86 -5.21
N ILE A 14 2.61 -10.58 -4.29
CA ILE A 14 3.94 -11.23 -4.27
C ILE A 14 3.91 -12.69 -3.80
N THR A 15 2.83 -13.10 -3.13
CA THR A 15 2.62 -14.49 -2.68
C THR A 15 1.72 -15.31 -3.60
N GLY A 16 1.15 -14.69 -4.65
CA GLY A 16 0.20 -15.36 -5.53
C GLY A 16 -1.10 -15.79 -4.84
N SER A 17 -1.53 -15.05 -3.82
CA SER A 17 -2.74 -15.34 -3.05
C SER A 17 -3.99 -15.24 -3.92
N THR A 18 -4.93 -16.18 -3.76
CA THR A 18 -6.23 -16.19 -4.44
C THR A 18 -7.18 -15.10 -3.96
N SER A 19 -6.84 -14.40 -2.87
CA SER A 19 -7.59 -13.21 -2.42
C SER A 19 -7.43 -12.02 -3.37
N LEU A 20 -6.37 -12.00 -4.19
CA LEU A 20 -6.18 -10.99 -5.22
C LEU A 20 -6.82 -11.46 -6.53
N THR A 21 -7.80 -10.71 -7.02
CA THR A 21 -8.48 -11.03 -8.27
C THR A 21 -7.56 -10.83 -9.48
N ASP A 22 -7.85 -11.54 -10.57
CA ASP A 22 -7.10 -11.39 -11.83
C ASP A 22 -7.12 -9.95 -12.36
N ASN A 23 -8.22 -9.22 -12.14
CA ASN A 23 -8.33 -7.82 -12.53
C ASN A 23 -7.41 -6.92 -11.71
N GLN A 24 -7.36 -7.09 -10.38
CA GLN A 24 -6.42 -6.31 -9.56
C GLN A 24 -4.97 -6.64 -9.93
N ALA A 25 -4.66 -7.93 -10.13
CA ALA A 25 -3.34 -8.38 -10.53
C ALA A 25 -2.93 -7.86 -11.92
N SER A 26 -3.88 -7.75 -12.87
CA SER A 26 -3.61 -7.18 -14.19
C SER A 26 -3.30 -5.68 -14.11
N MET A 27 -3.97 -4.93 -13.24
CA MET A 27 -3.69 -3.50 -13.04
C MET A 27 -2.28 -3.25 -12.49
N ILE A 28 -1.78 -4.14 -11.62
CA ILE A 28 -0.41 -4.07 -11.09
C ILE A 28 0.63 -4.39 -12.19
N ARG A 29 0.31 -5.29 -13.12
CA ARG A 29 1.21 -5.70 -14.23
C ARG A 29 1.14 -4.79 -15.46
N ASP A 30 0.13 -3.94 -15.56
CA ASP A 30 -0.07 -3.06 -16.70
C ASP A 30 0.95 -1.92 -16.69
N TRP A 31 1.76 -1.85 -17.75
CA TRP A 31 2.83 -0.88 -17.93
C TRP A 31 2.31 0.55 -18.11
N ASN A 32 1.01 0.74 -18.36
CA ASN A 32 0.39 2.06 -18.36
C ASN A 32 0.09 2.59 -16.96
N ASN A 33 0.36 1.80 -15.91
CA ASN A 33 0.18 2.17 -14.51
C ASN A 33 1.52 2.31 -13.80
N ASP A 34 1.71 3.47 -13.17
CA ASP A 34 2.77 3.68 -12.21
C ASP A 34 2.29 3.17 -10.86
N VAL A 35 2.89 2.08 -10.38
CA VAL A 35 2.47 1.40 -9.16
C VAL A 35 3.46 1.67 -8.04
N TYR A 36 2.94 2.02 -6.87
CA TYR A 36 3.71 2.44 -5.72
C TYR A 36 3.39 1.61 -4.48
N LEU A 37 4.42 1.31 -3.70
CA LEU A 37 4.27 0.85 -2.32
C LEU A 37 4.82 1.92 -1.37
N SER A 38 3.97 2.35 -0.44
CA SER A 38 4.34 3.30 0.62
C SER A 38 5.41 2.75 1.54
N VAL A 39 6.33 3.61 1.98
CA VAL A 39 7.22 3.29 3.10
C VAL A 39 6.46 3.04 4.41
N ALA A 40 5.23 3.53 4.55
CA ALA A 40 4.36 3.20 5.69
C ALA A 40 3.90 1.73 5.66
N SER A 41 3.59 1.19 4.49
CA SER A 41 3.30 -0.24 4.31
C SER A 41 4.53 -1.10 4.61
N VAL A 42 5.72 -0.64 4.20
CA VAL A 42 6.99 -1.32 4.55
C VAL A 42 7.19 -1.35 6.07
N TRP A 43 6.96 -0.20 6.72
CA TRP A 43 7.02 -0.09 8.19
C TRP A 43 6.02 -1.04 8.88
N GLU A 44 4.77 -1.08 8.41
CA GLU A 44 3.75 -2.00 8.91
C GLU A 44 4.17 -3.47 8.78
N ILE A 45 4.71 -3.87 7.62
CA ILE A 45 5.17 -5.24 7.37
C ILE A 45 6.28 -5.61 8.36
N ILE A 46 7.27 -4.73 8.57
CA ILE A 46 8.36 -4.94 9.53
C ILE A 46 7.81 -5.12 10.95
N VAL A 47 6.90 -4.23 11.39
CA VAL A 47 6.29 -4.31 12.73
C VAL A 47 5.52 -5.62 12.88
N LYS A 48 4.72 -6.02 11.89
CA LYS A 48 3.98 -7.30 11.93
C LYS A 48 4.91 -8.51 11.94
N ASN A 49 6.03 -8.47 11.22
CA ASN A 49 7.03 -9.53 11.21
C ASN A 49 7.73 -9.65 12.57
N GLN A 50 8.17 -8.53 13.17
CA GLN A 50 8.79 -8.50 14.51
C GLN A 50 7.86 -9.03 15.61
N LEU A 51 6.56 -8.78 15.47
CA LEU A 51 5.53 -9.31 16.37
C LEU A 51 5.19 -10.80 16.12
N GLY A 52 5.84 -11.45 15.15
CA GLY A 52 5.58 -12.84 14.76
C GLY A 52 4.24 -13.06 14.04
N LYS A 53 3.52 -11.98 13.68
CA LYS A 53 2.20 -12.05 13.04
C LYS A 53 2.26 -12.21 11.52
N LEU A 54 3.42 -11.94 10.94
CA LEU A 54 3.67 -12.04 9.51
C LEU A 54 5.04 -12.70 9.26
N PRO A 55 5.13 -14.04 9.29
CA PRO A 55 6.37 -14.72 8.94
C PRO A 55 6.69 -14.47 7.46
N LEU A 56 7.94 -14.11 7.17
CA LEU A 56 8.46 -13.90 5.82
C LEU A 56 9.56 -14.93 5.54
N PRO A 57 9.77 -15.32 4.27
CA PRO A 57 10.78 -16.34 3.91
C PRO A 57 12.22 -15.82 4.04
N GLU A 58 12.40 -14.51 4.03
CA GLU A 58 13.66 -13.78 4.14
C GLU A 58 13.45 -12.58 5.09
N PRO A 59 14.51 -11.99 5.66
CA PRO A 59 14.39 -10.77 6.46
C PRO A 59 13.64 -9.65 5.70
N PRO A 60 12.71 -8.92 6.34
CA PRO A 60 11.88 -7.91 5.67
C PRO A 60 12.68 -6.87 4.86
N GLU A 61 13.84 -6.45 5.37
CA GLU A 61 14.74 -5.47 4.77
C GLU A 61 15.36 -5.93 3.45
N GLU A 62 15.41 -7.24 3.20
CA GLU A 62 15.86 -7.83 1.94
C GLU A 62 14.67 -8.23 1.08
N PHE A 63 13.68 -8.89 1.68
CA PHE A 63 12.54 -9.47 0.98
C PHE A 63 11.69 -8.42 0.28
N ILE A 64 11.32 -7.35 0.98
CA ILE A 64 10.40 -6.33 0.46
C ILE A 64 11.00 -5.59 -0.75
N PRO A 65 12.22 -5.01 -0.70
CA PRO A 65 12.79 -4.34 -1.86
C PRO A 65 13.03 -5.30 -3.03
N LYS A 66 13.46 -6.55 -2.78
CA LYS A 66 13.61 -7.58 -3.81
C LYS A 66 12.30 -7.83 -4.57
N GLN A 67 11.20 -8.04 -3.84
CA GLN A 67 9.89 -8.28 -4.44
C GLN A 67 9.34 -7.06 -5.17
N ARG A 68 9.52 -5.86 -4.61
CA ARG A 68 9.13 -4.62 -5.29
C ARG A 68 9.86 -4.44 -6.63
N LEU A 69 11.18 -4.62 -6.65
CA LEU A 69 11.99 -4.48 -7.86
C LEU A 69 11.62 -5.54 -8.91
N LEU A 70 11.44 -6.80 -8.48
CA LEU A 70 11.00 -7.90 -9.35
C LEU A 70 9.68 -7.58 -10.07
N HIS A 71 8.79 -6.86 -9.39
CA HIS A 71 7.45 -6.53 -9.87
C HIS A 71 7.29 -5.09 -10.34
N GLN A 72 8.39 -4.33 -10.47
CA GLN A 72 8.38 -2.93 -10.92
C GLN A 72 7.50 -2.00 -10.06
N ILE A 73 7.38 -2.30 -8.77
CA ILE A 73 6.62 -1.48 -7.82
C ILE A 73 7.56 -0.44 -7.21
N SER A 74 7.29 0.83 -7.51
CA SER A 74 8.10 1.99 -7.11
C SER A 74 7.93 2.34 -5.63
N SER A 75 8.94 2.97 -5.03
CA SER A 75 8.91 3.29 -3.58
C SER A 75 8.32 4.66 -3.40
N LEU A 76 7.32 4.78 -2.52
CA LEU A 76 6.74 6.07 -2.20
C LEU A 76 7.21 6.54 -0.84
N SER A 77 8.19 7.45 -0.87
CA SER A 77 8.71 8.16 0.30
C SER A 77 7.60 8.91 1.04
N LEU A 78 7.72 8.95 2.37
CA LEU A 78 6.85 9.75 3.22
C LEU A 78 7.40 11.18 3.30
N GLU A 79 6.58 12.12 2.86
CA GLU A 79 6.90 13.56 2.84
C GLU A 79 6.05 14.30 3.88
N GLU A 80 6.57 15.39 4.42
CA GLU A 80 5.85 16.23 5.39
C GLU A 80 4.49 16.67 4.88
N GLY A 81 4.36 16.99 3.59
CA GLY A 81 3.09 17.38 2.97
C GLY A 81 2.02 16.28 3.02
N SER A 82 2.43 15.00 2.97
CA SER A 82 1.54 13.87 3.18
C SER A 82 1.16 13.77 4.66
N VAL A 83 2.12 13.85 5.58
CA VAL A 83 1.86 13.80 7.03
C VAL A 83 0.93 14.92 7.47
N ALA A 84 1.08 16.13 6.92
CA ALA A 84 0.25 17.29 7.22
C ALA A 84 -1.24 17.07 6.91
N GLN A 85 -1.58 16.19 5.96
CA GLN A 85 -2.98 15.83 5.68
C GLN A 85 -3.69 15.20 6.90
N LEU A 86 -2.94 14.60 7.84
CA LEU A 86 -3.51 14.02 9.06
C LEU A 86 -4.28 15.02 9.92
N ALA A 87 -3.89 16.30 9.88
CA ALA A 87 -4.54 17.35 10.67
C ALA A 87 -6.01 17.55 10.31
N GLN A 88 -6.38 17.26 9.06
CA GLN A 88 -7.74 17.39 8.54
C GLN A 88 -8.41 16.03 8.28
N LEU A 89 -7.64 14.93 8.38
CA LEU A 89 -8.14 13.59 8.11
C LEU A 89 -9.10 13.15 9.21
N GLN A 90 -10.31 12.76 8.81
CA GLN A 90 -11.30 12.21 9.73
C GLN A 90 -10.78 10.96 10.42
N SER A 91 -11.02 10.85 11.73
CA SER A 91 -10.52 9.74 12.54
C SER A 91 -11.41 8.50 12.49
N ILE A 92 -11.69 8.01 11.27
CA ILE A 92 -12.51 6.82 11.01
C ILE A 92 -11.63 5.56 11.12
N HIS A 93 -10.51 5.53 10.38
CA HIS A 93 -9.52 4.48 10.46
C HIS A 93 -8.67 4.62 11.73
N LYS A 94 -8.51 3.52 12.47
CA LYS A 94 -7.68 3.47 13.68
C LYS A 94 -6.22 3.16 13.39
N ASP A 95 -5.93 2.40 12.34
CA ASP A 95 -4.57 2.01 12.00
C ASP A 95 -3.78 3.25 11.50
N PRO A 96 -2.67 3.62 12.16
CA PRO A 96 -1.85 4.75 11.72
C PRO A 96 -1.25 4.56 10.33
N PHE A 97 -0.96 3.33 9.88
CA PHE A 97 -0.36 3.07 8.58
C PHE A 97 -1.34 3.35 7.44
N ASP A 98 -2.57 2.85 7.57
CA ASP A 98 -3.65 3.08 6.59
C ASP A 98 -3.97 4.57 6.46
N ARG A 99 -3.98 5.29 7.59
CA ARG A 99 -4.15 6.75 7.59
C ARG A 99 -3.05 7.45 6.80
N ILE A 100 -1.80 7.01 6.92
CA ILE A 100 -0.68 7.57 6.13
C ILE A 100 -0.83 7.23 4.64
N ILE A 101 -1.25 6.02 4.28
CA ILE A 101 -1.53 5.64 2.88
C ILE A 101 -2.62 6.55 2.29
N ILE A 102 -3.71 6.77 3.03
CA ILE A 102 -4.80 7.68 2.64
C ILE A 102 -4.25 9.10 2.46
N CYS A 103 -3.47 9.58 3.42
CA CYS A 103 -2.86 10.91 3.35
C CYS A 103 -1.94 11.08 2.14
N GLN A 104 -1.11 10.08 1.81
CA GLN A 104 -0.28 10.10 0.60
C GLN A 104 -1.14 10.09 -0.67
N ALA A 105 -2.23 9.32 -0.69
CA ALA A 105 -3.16 9.31 -1.82
C ALA A 105 -3.84 10.66 -2.02
N ILE A 106 -4.28 11.32 -0.95
CA ILE A 106 -4.85 12.68 -1.01
C ILE A 106 -3.78 13.67 -1.50
N HIS A 107 -2.59 13.65 -0.91
CA HIS A 107 -1.56 14.65 -1.19
C HIS A 107 -1.02 14.56 -2.61
N LYS A 108 -0.93 13.34 -3.18
CA LYS A 108 -0.32 13.07 -4.49
C LYS A 108 -1.33 12.67 -5.57
N ASP A 109 -2.63 12.84 -5.31
CA ASP A 109 -3.74 12.42 -6.20
C ASP A 109 -3.60 10.97 -6.73
N LEU A 110 -3.27 10.04 -5.83
CA LEU A 110 -3.09 8.62 -6.15
C LEU A 110 -4.40 7.86 -6.01
N THR A 111 -4.55 6.81 -6.82
CA THR A 111 -5.65 5.85 -6.66
C THR A 111 -5.21 4.72 -5.75
N ILE A 112 -5.99 4.43 -4.72
CA ILE A 112 -5.70 3.35 -3.78
C ILE A 112 -6.26 2.04 -4.32
N LEU A 113 -5.43 1.01 -4.42
CA LEU A 113 -5.87 -0.37 -4.67
C LEU A 113 -5.98 -1.08 -3.31
N THR A 114 -7.20 -1.41 -2.89
CA THR A 114 -7.50 -2.04 -1.59
C THR A 114 -8.81 -2.81 -1.64
N VAL A 115 -8.96 -3.87 -0.85
CA VAL A 115 -10.27 -4.49 -0.60
C VAL A 115 -10.95 -3.96 0.67
N ASP A 116 -10.29 -3.08 1.43
CA ASP A 116 -10.88 -2.50 2.64
C ASP A 116 -11.88 -1.40 2.30
N SER A 117 -13.16 -1.70 2.56
CA SER A 117 -14.27 -0.79 2.36
C SER A 117 -14.19 0.51 3.19
N ILE A 118 -13.45 0.53 4.31
CA ILE A 118 -13.31 1.73 5.17
C ILE A 118 -12.64 2.87 4.41
N PHE A 119 -11.73 2.57 3.48
CA PHE A 119 -11.08 3.60 2.65
C PHE A 119 -12.09 4.44 1.87
N ARG A 120 -13.24 3.88 1.49
CA ARG A 120 -14.30 4.58 0.72
C ARG A 120 -14.97 5.71 1.51
N LEU A 121 -14.75 5.78 2.81
CA LEU A 121 -15.24 6.85 3.67
C LEU A 121 -14.35 8.10 3.62
N TYR A 122 -13.23 8.04 2.87
CA TYR A 122 -12.31 9.14 2.65
C TYR A 122 -12.42 9.71 1.23
N PRO A 123 -12.04 10.99 1.01
CA PRO A 123 -12.11 11.63 -0.31
C PRO A 123 -10.94 11.20 -1.20
N VAL A 124 -10.85 9.90 -1.52
CA VAL A 124 -9.79 9.28 -2.31
C VAL A 124 -10.36 8.44 -3.45
N LYS A 125 -9.61 8.30 -4.55
CA LYS A 125 -9.95 7.40 -5.65
C LYS A 125 -9.60 5.97 -5.20
N ILE A 126 -10.51 5.02 -5.40
CA ILE A 126 -10.33 3.63 -4.97
C ILE A 126 -10.66 2.67 -6.11
N ILE A 127 -9.84 1.63 -6.20
CA ILE A 127 -10.12 0.41 -6.94
C ILE A 127 -10.19 -0.73 -5.92
N SER A 128 -11.24 -1.54 -6.01
CA SER A 128 -11.48 -2.72 -5.17
C SER A 128 -11.67 -3.96 -6.01
#